data_AF-A0A1C4DEW2-F1
#
_entry.id   AF-A0A1C4DEW2-F1
#
_cell.length_a   1.000
_cell.length_b   1.000
_cell.length_c   1.000
_cell.angle_alpha   90.00
_cell.angle_beta   90.00
_cell.angle_gamma   90.00
#
_symmetry.space_group_name_H-M   'P 1'
#
loop_
_entity.id
_entity.type
_entity.pdbx_description
1 polymer ?
#
loop_
_entity_poly.entity_id
_entity_poly.type
_entity_poly.pdbx_seq_one_letter_code
_entity_poly.pdbx_strand_id
1 'polypeptide(L)' 'MTKFTSEGKINAVQHYQVGSESIKDIAKSLGVNQEVVCMWIKYF' A
#
# COMPACT_ATOMS: atom_id res chain seq x y z
N MET A 1 8.83 -13.55 -6.89
CA MET A 1 8.20 -12.43 -6.16
C MET A 1 9.14 -11.25 -6.24
N THR A 2 8.93 -10.37 -7.21
CA THR A 2 9.63 -9.08 -7.29
C THR A 2 9.43 -8.37 -5.95
N LYS A 3 10.52 -8.22 -5.18
CA LYS A 3 10.47 -7.82 -3.79
C LYS A 3 10.00 -6.38 -3.70
N PHE A 4 8.72 -6.14 -3.39
CA PHE A 4 8.32 -4.86 -2.83
C PHE A 4 9.17 -4.63 -1.59
N THR A 5 10.01 -3.60 -1.63
CA THR A 5 10.86 -3.22 -0.52
C THR A 5 9.98 -2.87 0.67
N SER A 6 10.45 -3.13 1.90
CA SER A 6 9.73 -2.79 3.12
C SER A 6 9.32 -1.31 3.15
N GLU A 7 10.14 -0.45 2.55
CA GLU A 7 9.88 0.97 2.38
C GLU A 7 8.64 1.26 1.53
N GLY A 8 8.46 0.56 0.40
CA GLY A 8 7.26 0.73 -0.43
C GLY A 8 5.98 0.31 0.29
N LYS A 9 6.06 -0.69 1.17
CA LYS A 9 4.92 -1.11 2.01
C LYS A 9 4.59 -0.09 3.09
N ILE A 10 5.61 0.41 3.80
CA ILE A 10 5.45 1.43 4.84
C ILE A 10 4.86 2.70 4.23
N ASN A 11 5.36 3.13 3.08
CA ASN A 11 4.84 4.31 2.39
C ASN A 11 3.35 4.14 2.03
N ALA A 12 2.97 2.99 1.46
CA ALA A 12 1.58 2.68 1.16
C ALA A 12 0.66 2.76 2.40
N VAL A 13 1.11 2.25 3.54
CA VAL A 13 0.35 2.27 4.79
C VAL A 13 0.27 3.70 5.35
N GLN A 14 1.35 4.48 5.29
CA GLN A 14 1.35 5.88 5.75
C GLN A 14 0.41 6.75 4.93
N HIS A 15 0.43 6.64 3.60
CA HIS A 15 -0.48 7.37 2.71
C HIS A 15 -1.95 7.05 3.00
N TYR A 16 -2.25 5.79 3.32
CA TYR A 16 -3.58 5.37 3.75
C TYR A 16 -3.96 5.94 5.13
N GLN A 17 -3.07 5.84 6.12
CA GLN A 17 -3.33 6.33 7.49
C GLN A 17 -3.49 7.85 7.58
N VAL A 18 -2.75 8.61 6.75
CA VAL A 18 -2.92 10.07 6.61
C VAL A 18 -4.28 10.42 6.00
N GLY A 19 -4.95 9.46 5.34
CA GLY A 19 -6.23 9.67 4.66
C GLY A 19 -6.10 10.48 3.36
N SER A 20 -4.88 10.64 2.85
CA SER A 20 -4.62 11.40 1.63
C SER A 20 -5.03 10.64 0.37
N GLU A 21 -5.00 9.31 0.40
CA GLU A 21 -5.30 8.45 -0.75
C GLU A 21 -6.11 7.22 -0.32
N SER A 22 -7.03 6.78 -1.18
CA SER A 22 -7.77 5.53 -0.94
C SER A 22 -6.89 4.32 -1.27
N ILE A 23 -7.21 3.14 -0.72
CA ILE A 23 -6.54 1.88 -1.04
C ILE A 23 -6.45 1.65 -2.56
N LYS A 24 -7.50 2.04 -3.30
CA LYS A 24 -7.57 1.97 -4.75
C LYS A 24 -6.53 2.85 -5.46
N ASP A 25 -6.34 4.07 -4.98
CA ASP A 25 -5.39 5.03 -5.56
C ASP A 25 -3.96 4.59 -5.27
N ILE A 26 -3.69 4.16 -4.04
CA ILE A 26 -2.39 3.61 -3.61
C ILE A 26 -2.03 2.38 -4.43
N ALA A 27 -2.97 1.45 -4.60
CA ALA A 27 -2.77 0.26 -5.41
C ALA A 27 -2.48 0.59 -6.88
N LYS A 28 -3.18 1.57 -7.45
CA LYS A 28 -2.96 2.06 -8.81
C LYS A 28 -1.58 2.71 -8.97
N SER A 29 -1.19 3.57 -8.03
CA SER A 29 0.12 4.24 -8.02
C SER A 29 1.29 3.25 -7.89
N LEU A 30 1.10 2.17 -7.13
CA LEU A 30 2.10 1.13 -6.92
C LEU A 30 2.04 0.00 -7.96
N GLY A 31 1.03 -0.01 -8.83
CA GLY A 31 0.81 -1.09 -9.81
C GLY A 31 0.52 -2.44 -9.16
N VAL A 32 -0.07 -2.46 -7.96
CA VAL A 32 -0.41 -3.66 -7.21
C VAL A 32 -1.91 -3.87 -7.13
N ASN A 33 -2.31 -5.08 -6.76
CA ASN A 33 -3.70 -5.35 -6.42
C ASN A 33 -4.07 -4.67 -5.08
N GLN A 34 -5.28 -4.14 -4.99
CA GLN A 34 -5.84 -3.54 -3.78
C GLN A 34 -5.80 -4.49 -2.58
N GLU A 35 -5.97 -5.79 -2.81
CA GLU A 35 -5.89 -6.80 -1.75
C GLU A 35 -4.51 -6.85 -1.09
N VAL A 36 -3.44 -6.60 -1.87
CA VAL A 36 -2.07 -6.56 -1.35
C VAL A 36 -1.86 -5.36 -0.45
N VAL A 37 -2.39 -4.19 -0.84
CA VAL A 37 -2.35 -2.97 -0.01
C VAL A 37 -3.17 -3.15 1.26
N CYS A 38 -4.35 -3.76 1.17
CA CYS A 38 -5.20 -4.08 2.32
C CYS A 38 -4.50 -5.05 3.29
N MET A 39 -3.75 -6.03 2.76
CA MET A 39 -2.94 -6.93 3.57
C MET A 39 -1.83 -6.20 4.32
N TRP A 40 -1.17 -5.22 3.70
CA TRP A 40 -0.14 -4.40 4.36
C TRP A 40 -0.76 -3.54 5.46
N ILE A 41 -1.87 -2.85 5.18
CA ILE A 41 -2.58 -2.03 6.17
C ILE A 41 -3.07 -2.87 7.37
N LYS A 42 -3.42 -4.14 7.16
CA LYS A 42 -3.81 -5.03 8.27
C LYS A 42 -2.64 -5.51 9.12
N TYR A 43 -1.45 -5.59 8.53
CA TYR A 43 -0.26 -6.17 9.17
C TYR A 43 0.60 -5.11 9.88
N PHE A 44 0.51 -3.85 9.45
CA PHE A 44 1.18 -2.68 10.00
C PHE A 44 0.21 -1.82 10.81
#